data_AF-K2MDK3-F1
#
_entry.id   AF-K2MDK3-F1
#
_cell.length_a   1.000
_cell.length_b   1.000
_cell.length_c   1.000
_cell.angle_alpha   90.00
_cell.angle_beta   90.00
_cell.angle_gamma   90.00
#
_symmetry.space_group_name_H-M   'P 1'
#
loop_
_entity.id
_entity.type
_entity.pdbx_description
1 polymer ?
#
loop_
_entity_poly.entity_id
_entity_poly.type
_entity_poly.pdbx_seq_one_letter_code
_entity_poly.pdbx_strand_id
1 'polypeptide(L)'
;MYEVNYHRAGSLDEALKLLADADDGKLIAGGQTLIPAMKTRLAAPSDLIDLRHIAELTGIAVAGRTVTIGDPHVRHMGTIGGSLANNDPAADYPAAMLALAATIVTNAREIAAADFFTGLFETALEEDEIITAVRFDAPERAGYGKFPNPASRYAMTGVFVALDGKTVRAAVTGAGDDGVFRSGELETALVTDFSPSALDGVSVPDDALMTDIHASAAYRASLIVAMAKRAVTMANG
;
A
#
# COMPACT_ATOMS: atom_id res chain seq x y z
N MET A 1 -31.76 7.74 1.33
CA MET A 1 -30.31 8.02 1.46
C MET A 1 -30.08 7.94 2.95
N TYR A 2 -29.17 7.09 3.43
CA TYR A 2 -28.84 7.10 4.86
C TYR A 2 -28.32 8.50 5.19
N GLU A 3 -28.83 9.08 6.26
CA GLU A 3 -28.30 10.33 6.77
C GLU A 3 -26.91 10.04 7.34
N VAL A 4 -25.92 10.84 6.95
CA VAL A 4 -24.55 10.72 7.42
C VAL A 4 -24.11 12.08 7.92
N ASN A 5 -23.62 12.12 9.15
CA ASN A 5 -23.02 13.31 9.73
C ASN A 5 -21.64 13.50 9.13
N TYR A 6 -21.29 14.73 8.79
CA TYR A 6 -20.00 15.04 8.18
C TYR A 6 -19.27 16.09 9.01
N HIS A 7 -18.07 15.72 9.45
CA HIS A 7 -17.23 16.53 10.33
C HIS A 7 -15.94 16.93 9.60
N ARG A 8 -15.47 18.15 9.86
CA ARG A 8 -14.21 18.68 9.33
C ARG A 8 -13.24 18.88 10.49
N ALA A 9 -12.40 17.89 10.75
CA ALA A 9 -11.42 17.98 11.83
C ALA A 9 -10.27 18.91 11.42
N GLY A 10 -9.93 19.87 12.28
CA GLY A 10 -8.80 20.79 12.11
C GLY A 10 -7.50 20.32 12.76
N SER A 11 -7.55 19.24 13.56
CA SER A 11 -6.39 18.64 14.24
C SER A 11 -6.58 17.14 14.43
N LEU A 12 -5.48 16.40 14.71
CA LEU A 12 -5.56 14.98 15.07
C LEU A 12 -6.41 14.73 16.32
N ASP A 13 -6.22 15.52 17.39
CA ASP A 13 -6.98 15.37 18.64
C ASP A 13 -8.49 15.53 18.41
N GLU A 14 -8.88 16.50 17.58
CA GLU A 14 -10.28 16.69 17.20
C GLU A 14 -10.81 15.52 16.39
N ALA A 15 -10.04 15.02 15.42
CA ALA A 15 -10.44 13.87 14.61
C ALA A 15 -10.67 12.61 15.47
N LEU A 16 -9.76 12.33 16.40
CA LEU A 16 -9.85 11.20 17.32
C LEU A 16 -11.05 11.32 18.25
N LYS A 17 -11.30 12.53 18.77
CA LYS A 17 -12.48 12.77 19.60
C LYS A 17 -13.78 12.54 18.83
N LEU A 18 -13.89 13.10 17.62
CA LEU A 18 -15.07 12.91 16.75
C LEU A 18 -15.28 11.44 16.38
N LEU A 19 -14.19 10.70 16.15
CA LEU A 19 -14.24 9.27 15.87
C LEU A 19 -14.76 8.48 17.08
N ALA A 20 -14.27 8.78 18.28
CA ALA A 20 -14.67 8.11 19.52
C ALA A 20 -16.11 8.45 19.97
N ASP A 21 -16.59 9.66 19.66
CA ASP A 21 -17.94 10.12 20.01
C ASP A 21 -19.03 9.57 19.06
N ALA A 22 -18.65 8.99 17.91
CA ALA A 22 -19.56 8.49 16.89
C ALA A 22 -19.94 7.02 17.11
N ASP A 23 -21.21 6.66 16.81
CA ASP A 23 -21.68 5.28 16.90
C ASP A 23 -21.00 4.34 15.87
N ASP A 24 -20.82 4.81 14.62
CA ASP A 24 -20.01 4.16 13.56
C ASP A 24 -19.26 5.24 12.77
N GLY A 25 -18.24 5.81 13.41
CA GLY A 25 -17.38 6.81 12.80
C GLY A 25 -16.38 6.18 11.82
N LYS A 26 -16.24 6.80 10.63
CA LYS A 26 -15.18 6.46 9.69
C LYS A 26 -14.37 7.69 9.31
N LEU A 27 -13.05 7.54 9.38
CA LEU A 27 -12.12 8.53 8.87
C LEU A 27 -12.21 8.56 7.34
N ILE A 28 -12.28 9.76 6.79
CA ILE A 28 -12.24 9.99 5.35
C ILE A 28 -11.04 10.89 5.02
N ALA A 29 -10.10 10.31 4.28
CA ALA A 29 -9.04 11.04 3.63
C ALA A 29 -9.51 11.49 2.24
N GLY A 30 -9.05 10.82 1.18
CA GLY A 30 -9.42 11.16 -0.19
C GLY A 30 -10.76 10.65 -0.69
N GLY A 31 -11.43 9.80 0.09
CA GLY A 31 -12.75 9.26 -0.20
C GLY A 31 -12.86 8.32 -1.40
N GLN A 32 -11.76 7.99 -2.09
CA GLN A 32 -11.82 7.22 -3.35
C GLN A 32 -12.11 5.73 -3.16
N THR A 33 -12.07 5.22 -1.94
CA THR A 33 -12.50 3.86 -1.60
C THR A 33 -13.81 3.86 -0.81
N LEU A 34 -13.84 4.65 0.27
CA LEU A 34 -15.01 4.71 1.16
C LEU A 34 -16.28 5.25 0.48
N ILE A 35 -16.19 6.34 -0.32
CA ILE A 35 -17.38 6.91 -0.98
C ILE A 35 -17.98 5.94 -2.02
N PRO A 36 -17.20 5.27 -2.89
CA PRO A 36 -17.72 4.20 -3.73
C PRO A 36 -18.39 3.06 -2.94
N ALA A 37 -17.78 2.61 -1.83
CA ALA A 37 -18.36 1.58 -0.97
C ALA A 37 -19.70 2.02 -0.35
N MET A 38 -19.82 3.30 0.03
CA MET A 38 -21.09 3.88 0.51
C MET A 38 -22.14 3.96 -0.60
N LYS A 39 -21.74 4.33 -1.82
CA LYS A 39 -22.66 4.38 -2.99
C LYS A 39 -23.25 3.02 -3.33
N THR A 40 -22.49 1.95 -3.14
CA THR A 40 -22.94 0.56 -3.34
C THR A 40 -23.55 -0.04 -2.08
N ARG A 41 -23.59 0.69 -0.96
CA ARG A 41 -24.07 0.26 0.36
C ARG A 41 -23.29 -0.91 0.96
N LEU A 42 -22.05 -1.08 0.56
CA LEU A 42 -21.12 -1.99 1.22
C LEU A 42 -20.65 -1.43 2.58
N ALA A 43 -20.64 -0.09 2.72
CA ALA A 43 -20.40 0.62 3.97
C ALA A 43 -21.53 1.63 4.24
N ALA A 44 -21.92 1.80 5.49
CA ALA A 44 -22.98 2.74 5.90
C ALA A 44 -22.69 3.41 7.25
N PRO A 45 -21.57 4.17 7.36
CA PRO A 45 -21.18 4.82 8.61
C PRO A 45 -22.18 5.90 9.03
N SER A 46 -22.30 6.12 10.35
CA SER A 46 -23.08 7.22 10.90
C SER A 46 -22.39 8.57 10.70
N ASP A 47 -21.06 8.57 10.76
CA ASP A 47 -20.24 9.77 10.78
C ASP A 47 -19.02 9.63 9.85
N LEU A 48 -18.76 10.69 9.08
CA LEU A 48 -17.54 10.83 8.28
C LEU A 48 -16.67 11.95 8.88
N ILE A 49 -15.48 11.59 9.32
CA ILE A 49 -14.51 12.51 9.90
C ILE A 49 -13.44 12.84 8.85
N ASP A 50 -13.51 14.05 8.29
CA ASP A 50 -12.63 14.50 7.21
C ASP A 50 -11.27 14.98 7.72
N LEU A 51 -10.21 14.32 7.27
CA LEU A 51 -8.82 14.58 7.67
C LEU A 51 -8.12 15.68 6.84
N ARG A 52 -8.72 16.14 5.73
CA ARG A 52 -8.05 17.04 4.76
C ARG A 52 -7.68 18.41 5.31
N HIS A 53 -8.23 18.78 6.47
CA HIS A 53 -8.00 20.09 7.08
C HIS A 53 -6.92 20.06 8.17
N ILE A 54 -6.29 18.91 8.40
CA ILE A 54 -5.23 18.71 9.38
C ILE A 54 -3.88 18.99 8.73
N ALA A 55 -3.27 20.14 9.05
CA ALA A 55 -2.06 20.61 8.38
C ALA A 55 -0.84 19.69 8.59
N GLU A 56 -0.73 19.09 9.77
CA GLU A 56 0.37 18.17 10.14
C GLU A 56 0.34 16.85 9.35
N LEU A 57 -0.80 16.49 8.75
CA LEU A 57 -0.89 15.38 7.82
C LEU A 57 -0.37 15.74 6.43
N THR A 58 0.09 16.97 6.16
CA THR A 58 0.53 17.37 4.81
C THR A 58 2.03 17.62 4.75
N GLY A 59 2.71 17.06 3.74
CA GLY A 59 4.07 17.49 3.38
C GLY A 59 4.97 16.38 2.86
N ILE A 60 6.13 16.77 2.34
CA ILE A 60 7.22 15.86 2.00
C ILE A 60 8.49 16.47 2.59
N ALA A 61 9.24 15.68 3.36
CA ALA A 61 10.51 16.08 3.94
C ALA A 61 11.60 15.07 3.56
N VAL A 62 12.80 15.58 3.27
CA VAL A 62 13.99 14.77 3.00
C VAL A 62 15.11 15.23 3.93
N ALA A 63 15.64 14.31 4.73
CA ALA A 63 16.78 14.54 5.61
C ALA A 63 17.86 13.48 5.34
N GLY A 64 18.92 13.86 4.62
CA GLY A 64 19.90 12.91 4.13
C GLY A 64 19.27 11.95 3.11
N ARG A 65 19.26 10.65 3.42
CA ARG A 65 18.58 9.62 2.61
C ARG A 65 17.15 9.34 3.08
N THR A 66 16.78 9.80 4.27
CA THR A 66 15.47 9.51 4.83
C THR A 66 14.41 10.40 4.19
N VAL A 67 13.39 9.78 3.62
CA VAL A 67 12.22 10.40 3.00
C VAL A 67 11.03 10.21 3.93
N THR A 68 10.35 11.30 4.27
CA THR A 68 9.10 11.29 5.04
C THR A 68 7.99 11.91 4.20
N ILE A 69 6.89 11.19 4.04
CA ILE A 69 5.75 11.61 3.22
C ILE A 69 4.52 11.67 4.13
N GLY A 70 3.98 12.88 4.32
CA GLY A 70 2.62 13.11 4.78
C GLY A 70 1.62 12.98 3.62
N ASP A 71 0.35 13.04 3.95
CA ASP A 71 -0.79 12.57 3.19
C ASP A 71 -1.94 13.60 3.07
N PRO A 72 -2.18 14.18 1.88
CA PRO A 72 -3.58 14.40 1.47
C PRO A 72 -3.88 14.22 -0.03
N HIS A 73 -3.02 13.62 -0.87
CA HIS A 73 -3.34 13.52 -2.32
C HIS A 73 -2.72 12.32 -3.08
N VAL A 74 -3.45 11.80 -4.07
CA VAL A 74 -3.08 10.63 -4.94
C VAL A 74 -2.99 11.05 -6.40
N ARG A 75 -3.59 12.20 -6.75
CA ARG A 75 -3.48 12.96 -8.02
C ARG A 75 -4.51 14.12 -8.10
N HIS A 76 -5.43 14.20 -7.13
CA HIS A 76 -6.13 15.40 -6.62
C HIS A 76 -6.97 15.12 -5.36
N MET A 77 -7.19 13.85 -4.93
CA MET A 77 -7.97 13.54 -3.71
C MET A 77 -7.52 12.30 -2.90
N GLY A 78 -7.35 11.11 -3.51
CA GLY A 78 -6.96 9.86 -2.78
C GLY A 78 -5.69 10.03 -1.94
N THR A 79 -5.31 9.14 -1.02
CA THR A 79 -4.09 9.39 -0.21
C THR A 79 -3.27 8.12 0.07
N ILE A 80 -1.96 8.23 0.36
CA ILE A 80 -1.08 7.09 0.68
C ILE A 80 -1.49 6.44 2.00
N GLY A 81 -1.70 7.22 3.06
CA GLY A 81 -2.22 6.76 4.34
C GLY A 81 -3.57 6.08 4.17
N GLY A 82 -4.49 6.66 3.40
CA GLY A 82 -5.77 6.01 3.08
C GLY A 82 -5.61 4.69 2.32
N SER A 83 -4.67 4.61 1.37
CA SER A 83 -4.39 3.37 0.64
C SER A 83 -3.77 2.29 1.53
N LEU A 84 -2.92 2.68 2.49
CA LEU A 84 -2.28 1.76 3.42
C LEU A 84 -3.26 1.26 4.47
N ALA A 85 -4.05 2.15 5.07
CA ALA A 85 -5.09 1.81 6.04
C ALA A 85 -6.17 0.92 5.42
N ASN A 86 -6.50 1.11 4.14
CA ASN A 86 -7.45 0.24 3.45
C ASN A 86 -6.87 -1.16 3.13
N ASN A 87 -5.55 -1.26 2.95
CA ASN A 87 -4.84 -2.47 2.56
C ASN A 87 -5.56 -3.32 1.48
N ASP A 88 -5.98 -2.68 0.38
CA ASP A 88 -6.52 -3.43 -0.75
C ASP A 88 -5.40 -4.31 -1.34
N PRO A 89 -5.63 -5.62 -1.50
CA PRO A 89 -4.64 -6.55 -2.06
C PRO A 89 -4.10 -6.14 -3.42
N ALA A 90 -4.85 -5.35 -4.20
CA ALA A 90 -4.44 -4.86 -5.51
C ALA A 90 -3.90 -3.42 -5.50
N ALA A 91 -3.79 -2.78 -4.33
CA ALA A 91 -3.21 -1.45 -4.18
C ALA A 91 -1.69 -1.47 -4.40
N ASP A 92 -1.18 -0.40 -5.01
CA ASP A 92 0.23 -0.31 -5.38
C ASP A 92 1.12 0.07 -4.16
N TYR A 93 0.63 0.93 -3.26
CA TYR A 93 1.42 1.46 -2.13
C TYR A 93 1.89 0.40 -1.12
N PRO A 94 1.08 -0.61 -0.72
CA PRO A 94 1.54 -1.64 0.21
C PRO A 94 2.83 -2.36 -0.23
N ALA A 95 2.93 -2.73 -1.52
CA ALA A 95 4.15 -3.36 -2.05
C ALA A 95 5.35 -2.41 -2.00
N ALA A 96 5.16 -1.13 -2.31
CA ALA A 96 6.22 -0.14 -2.18
C ALA A 96 6.72 -0.04 -0.73
N MET A 97 5.82 -0.01 0.26
CA MET A 97 6.20 0.09 1.68
C MET A 97 6.98 -1.15 2.15
N LEU A 98 6.58 -2.35 1.73
CA LEU A 98 7.32 -3.58 2.03
C LEU A 98 8.72 -3.60 1.38
N ALA A 99 8.82 -3.26 0.09
CA ALA A 99 10.09 -3.28 -0.63
C ALA A 99 11.06 -2.20 -0.12
N LEU A 100 10.55 -1.05 0.29
CA LEU A 100 11.35 0.04 0.86
C LEU A 100 11.69 -0.17 2.34
N ALA A 101 11.18 -1.24 2.97
CA ALA A 101 11.24 -1.44 4.42
C ALA A 101 10.80 -0.18 5.19
N ALA A 102 9.69 0.40 4.75
CA ALA A 102 9.17 1.62 5.32
C ALA A 102 8.72 1.42 6.78
N THR A 103 8.70 2.51 7.51
CA THR A 103 8.02 2.65 8.80
C THR A 103 6.72 3.41 8.57
N ILE A 104 5.59 2.83 8.97
CA ILE A 104 4.30 3.48 9.03
C ILE A 104 4.23 4.18 10.40
N VAL A 105 4.08 5.49 10.39
CA VAL A 105 4.02 6.32 11.59
C VAL A 105 2.56 6.65 11.85
N THR A 106 2.07 6.34 13.05
CA THR A 106 0.73 6.71 13.51
C THR A 106 0.80 7.87 14.51
N ASN A 107 -0.35 8.30 15.00
CA ASN A 107 -0.46 9.20 16.16
C ASN A 107 0.04 8.55 17.47
N ALA A 108 0.14 7.23 17.54
CA ALA A 108 0.46 6.52 18.77
C ALA A 108 1.83 5.82 18.76
N ARG A 109 2.26 5.29 17.60
CA ARG A 109 3.48 4.48 17.49
C ARG A 109 4.04 4.45 16.07
N GLU A 110 5.18 3.79 15.93
CA GLU A 110 5.80 3.47 14.65
C GLU A 110 5.72 1.95 14.43
N ILE A 111 5.33 1.54 13.22
CA ILE A 111 5.15 0.13 12.85
C ILE A 111 5.98 -0.14 11.60
N ALA A 112 6.77 -1.21 11.61
CA ALA A 112 7.50 -1.62 10.40
C ALA A 112 6.50 -2.13 9.34
N ALA A 113 6.73 -1.82 8.07
CA ALA A 113 5.83 -2.27 6.99
C ALA A 113 5.66 -3.80 6.96
N ALA A 114 6.68 -4.55 7.37
CA ALA A 114 6.62 -6.01 7.48
C ALA A 114 5.62 -6.51 8.52
N ASP A 115 5.29 -5.69 9.52
CA ASP A 115 4.37 -6.02 10.61
C ASP A 115 3.01 -5.29 10.46
N PHE A 116 2.87 -4.43 9.45
CA PHE A 116 1.71 -3.55 9.30
C PHE A 116 0.55 -4.22 8.54
N PHE A 117 0.85 -5.03 7.53
CA PHE A 117 -0.17 -5.70 6.72
C PHE A 117 -0.39 -7.11 7.26
N THR A 118 -1.55 -7.35 7.86
CA THR A 118 -1.83 -8.58 8.63
C THR A 118 -2.79 -9.55 7.95
N GLY A 119 -3.39 -9.14 6.83
CA GLY A 119 -4.26 -9.97 6.00
C GLY A 119 -5.02 -9.16 4.97
N LEU A 120 -5.98 -9.79 4.29
CA LEU A 120 -6.80 -9.17 3.25
C LEU A 120 -7.68 -8.04 3.81
N PHE A 121 -7.44 -6.78 3.42
CA PHE A 121 -8.11 -5.59 3.98
C PHE A 121 -7.91 -5.40 5.50
N GLU A 122 -6.92 -6.08 6.08
CA GLU A 122 -6.60 -6.00 7.51
C GLU A 122 -5.20 -5.41 7.71
N THR A 123 -5.07 -4.57 8.74
CA THR A 123 -3.79 -3.96 9.12
C THR A 123 -3.62 -4.04 10.63
N ALA A 124 -2.41 -3.75 11.10
CA ALA A 124 -2.10 -3.64 12.52
C ALA A 124 -2.64 -2.35 13.19
N LEU A 125 -3.42 -1.51 12.49
CA LEU A 125 -4.03 -0.31 13.09
C LEU A 125 -5.10 -0.70 14.10
N GLU A 126 -5.05 -0.10 15.28
CA GLU A 126 -6.18 -0.08 16.20
C GLU A 126 -7.23 0.96 15.77
N GLU A 127 -8.45 0.88 16.33
CA GLU A 127 -9.57 1.74 15.93
C GLU A 127 -9.31 3.25 16.14
N ASP A 128 -8.47 3.61 17.10
CA ASP A 128 -8.09 4.98 17.44
C ASP A 128 -6.73 5.41 16.86
N GLU A 129 -6.18 4.65 15.92
CA GLU A 129 -4.94 4.98 15.23
C GLU A 129 -5.18 5.65 13.87
N ILE A 130 -4.42 6.73 13.64
CA ILE A 130 -4.39 7.48 12.39
C ILE A 130 -2.95 7.44 11.88
N ILE A 131 -2.77 6.97 10.64
CA ILE A 131 -1.48 7.09 9.94
C ILE A 131 -1.18 8.58 9.73
N THR A 132 -0.06 9.06 10.28
CA THR A 132 0.37 10.46 10.19
C THR A 132 1.46 10.67 9.15
N ALA A 133 2.30 9.66 8.93
CA ALA A 133 3.34 9.68 7.91
C ALA A 133 3.79 8.28 7.51
N VAL A 134 4.50 8.19 6.39
CA VAL A 134 5.38 7.06 6.09
C VAL A 134 6.82 7.54 5.97
N ARG A 135 7.75 6.73 6.46
CA ARG A 135 9.19 7.03 6.45
C ARG A 135 9.99 5.86 5.90
N PHE A 136 10.94 6.13 5.02
CA PHE A 136 11.87 5.13 4.49
C PHE A 136 13.17 5.81 4.06
N ASP A 137 14.24 5.02 3.93
CA ASP A 137 15.47 5.51 3.30
C ASP A 137 15.37 5.33 1.79
N ALA A 138 15.70 6.39 1.05
CA ALA A 138 15.76 6.37 -0.41
C ALA A 138 16.72 5.25 -0.85
N PRO A 139 16.28 4.29 -1.67
CA PRO A 139 17.14 3.19 -2.13
C PRO A 139 18.10 3.69 -3.22
N GLU A 140 19.18 2.94 -3.46
CA GLU A 140 20.09 3.22 -4.57
C GLU A 140 19.40 3.01 -5.93
N ARG A 141 18.57 1.97 -6.03
CA ARG A 141 17.74 1.69 -7.20
C ARG A 141 16.39 1.16 -6.76
N ALA A 142 15.34 1.57 -7.46
CA ALA A 142 14.02 1.00 -7.29
C ALA A 142 13.21 1.06 -8.57
N GLY A 143 12.30 0.11 -8.73
CA GLY A 143 11.43 0.05 -9.90
C GLY A 143 10.15 -0.70 -9.59
N TYR A 144 9.11 -0.39 -10.37
CA TYR A 144 7.79 -1.00 -10.20
C TYR A 144 7.25 -1.49 -11.54
N GLY A 145 7.11 -2.80 -11.67
CA GLY A 145 6.49 -3.45 -12.82
C GLY A 145 5.04 -3.78 -12.50
N LYS A 146 4.09 -3.28 -13.30
CA LYS A 146 2.65 -3.53 -13.10
C LYS A 146 2.03 -4.19 -14.33
N PHE A 147 1.27 -5.26 -14.10
CA PHE A 147 0.31 -5.81 -15.04
C PHE A 147 -1.10 -5.38 -14.60
N PRO A 148 -1.67 -4.33 -15.20
CA PRO A 148 -2.94 -3.77 -14.78
C PRO A 148 -4.13 -4.54 -15.39
N ASN A 149 -5.20 -4.67 -14.62
CA ASN A 149 -6.50 -5.01 -15.18
C ASN A 149 -6.90 -3.95 -16.23
N PRO A 150 -7.33 -4.32 -17.45
CA PRO A 150 -7.61 -3.36 -18.51
C PRO A 150 -8.68 -2.32 -18.18
N ALA A 151 -9.71 -2.71 -17.42
CA ALA A 151 -10.85 -1.87 -17.08
C ALA A 151 -10.58 -1.04 -15.82
N SER A 152 -10.19 -1.70 -14.72
CA SER A 152 -10.04 -1.03 -13.42
C SER A 152 -8.68 -0.37 -13.22
N ARG A 153 -7.65 -0.80 -13.96
CA ARG A 153 -6.24 -0.41 -13.82
C ARG A 153 -5.59 -0.80 -12.48
N TYR A 154 -6.30 -1.49 -11.59
CA TYR A 154 -5.71 -2.14 -10.43
C TYR A 154 -4.71 -3.22 -10.85
N ALA A 155 -3.74 -3.51 -9.99
CA ALA A 155 -2.77 -4.55 -10.28
C ALA A 155 -3.47 -5.92 -10.28
N MET A 156 -3.46 -6.62 -11.41
CA MET A 156 -3.65 -8.07 -11.37
C MET A 156 -2.37 -8.71 -10.81
N THR A 157 -1.22 -8.14 -11.14
CA THR A 157 0.05 -8.45 -10.47
C THR A 157 0.95 -7.23 -10.59
N GLY A 158 1.53 -6.79 -9.49
CA GLY A 158 2.55 -5.75 -9.45
C GLY A 158 3.74 -6.24 -8.64
N VAL A 159 4.96 -5.87 -9.05
CA VAL A 159 6.18 -6.17 -8.31
C VAL A 159 6.99 -4.89 -8.14
N PHE A 160 7.24 -4.52 -6.90
CA PHE A 160 8.15 -3.44 -6.53
C PHE A 160 9.48 -4.05 -6.10
N VAL A 161 10.57 -3.61 -6.71
CA VAL A 161 11.93 -4.01 -6.33
C VAL A 161 12.69 -2.80 -5.81
N ALA A 162 13.48 -3.01 -4.76
CA ALA A 162 14.41 -2.02 -4.25
C ALA A 162 15.76 -2.67 -3.97
N LEU A 163 16.84 -1.98 -4.35
CA LEU A 163 18.22 -2.31 -4.04
C LEU A 163 18.83 -1.15 -3.24
N ASP A 164 19.42 -1.49 -2.10
CA ASP A 164 20.24 -0.57 -1.32
C ASP A 164 21.47 -1.30 -0.79
N GLY A 165 22.64 -0.96 -1.32
CA GLY A 165 23.88 -1.67 -1.05
C GLY A 165 23.82 -3.14 -1.49
N LYS A 166 23.75 -4.06 -0.52
CA LYS A 166 23.62 -5.51 -0.77
C LYS A 166 22.23 -6.05 -0.45
N THR A 167 21.31 -5.20 -0.01
CA THR A 167 19.96 -5.61 0.35
C THR A 167 19.06 -5.44 -0.85
N VAL A 168 18.46 -6.55 -1.28
CA VAL A 168 17.38 -6.54 -2.27
C VAL A 168 16.08 -6.90 -1.58
N ARG A 169 15.02 -6.16 -1.87
CA ARG A 169 13.65 -6.53 -1.51
C ARG A 169 12.77 -6.53 -2.74
N ALA A 170 11.91 -7.54 -2.84
CA ALA A 170 10.95 -7.69 -3.93
C ALA A 170 9.57 -7.99 -3.34
N ALA A 171 8.68 -7.01 -3.40
CA ALA A 171 7.33 -7.11 -2.87
C ALA A 171 6.30 -7.21 -3.99
N VAL A 172 5.31 -8.07 -3.80
CA VAL A 172 4.27 -8.43 -4.76
C VAL A 172 2.92 -7.91 -4.27
N THR A 173 2.15 -7.30 -5.17
CA THR A 173 0.75 -6.89 -4.96
C THR A 173 -0.16 -7.49 -6.04
N GLY A 174 -1.43 -7.62 -5.71
CA GLY A 174 -2.50 -8.09 -6.57
C GLY A 174 -2.55 -9.61 -6.74
N ALA A 175 -1.57 -10.37 -6.24
CA ALA A 175 -1.43 -11.79 -6.52
C ALA A 175 -1.62 -12.72 -5.31
N GLY A 176 -1.22 -12.29 -4.11
CA GLY A 176 -1.31 -13.10 -2.90
C GLY A 176 -2.75 -13.28 -2.43
N ASP A 177 -3.11 -14.47 -1.98
CA ASP A 177 -4.43 -14.75 -1.40
C ASP A 177 -4.63 -14.07 -0.04
N ASP A 178 -3.55 -13.82 0.70
CA ASP A 178 -3.52 -13.09 1.96
C ASP A 178 -2.95 -11.66 1.85
N GLY A 179 -3.05 -11.07 0.65
CA GLY A 179 -2.66 -9.69 0.39
C GLY A 179 -1.24 -9.51 -0.14
N VAL A 180 -0.60 -8.41 0.27
CA VAL A 180 0.75 -8.02 -0.19
C VAL A 180 1.81 -8.85 0.52
N PHE A 181 2.86 -9.29 -0.18
CA PHE A 181 3.92 -10.10 0.42
C PHE A 181 5.28 -9.86 -0.23
N ARG A 182 6.36 -10.32 0.42
CA ARG A 182 7.71 -10.35 -0.16
C ARG A 182 8.01 -11.72 -0.77
N SER A 183 8.54 -11.77 -1.98
CA SER A 183 8.99 -13.02 -2.61
C SER A 183 10.47 -13.25 -2.33
N GLY A 184 10.75 -14.26 -1.50
CA GLY A 184 12.11 -14.67 -1.20
C GLY A 184 12.86 -15.24 -2.41
N GLU A 185 12.14 -15.83 -3.36
CA GLU A 185 12.68 -16.38 -4.60
C GLU A 185 13.27 -15.27 -5.49
N LEU A 186 12.51 -14.18 -5.67
CA LEU A 186 12.97 -13.00 -6.41
C LEU A 186 14.16 -12.34 -5.70
N GLU A 187 14.08 -12.16 -4.38
CA GLU A 187 15.16 -11.56 -3.60
C GLU A 187 16.46 -12.38 -3.68
N THR A 188 16.36 -13.70 -3.57
CA THR A 188 17.50 -14.62 -3.66
C THR A 188 18.17 -14.57 -5.03
N ALA A 189 17.39 -14.48 -6.10
CA ALA A 189 17.92 -14.36 -7.45
C ALA A 189 18.63 -13.00 -7.66
N LEU A 190 18.00 -11.91 -7.22
CA LEU A 190 18.44 -10.55 -7.50
C LEU A 190 19.58 -10.05 -6.61
N VAL A 191 19.81 -10.64 -5.43
CA VAL A 191 20.88 -10.21 -4.52
C VAL A 191 22.28 -10.42 -5.10
N THR A 192 22.44 -11.42 -5.98
CA THR A 192 23.73 -11.75 -6.61
C THR A 192 23.92 -10.99 -7.91
N ASP A 193 22.84 -10.87 -8.70
CA ASP A 193 22.81 -10.16 -9.97
C ASP A 193 21.50 -9.37 -10.08
N PHE A 194 21.59 -8.04 -9.97
CA PHE A 194 20.43 -7.15 -10.08
C PHE A 194 20.11 -6.84 -11.55
N SER A 195 19.88 -7.89 -12.34
CA SER A 195 19.56 -7.83 -13.77
C SER A 195 18.25 -8.56 -14.08
N PRO A 196 17.54 -8.23 -15.17
CA PRO A 196 16.36 -8.98 -15.57
C PRO A 196 16.65 -10.46 -15.89
N SER A 197 17.85 -10.79 -16.38
CA SER A 197 18.27 -12.17 -16.68
C SER A 197 18.49 -13.02 -15.44
N ALA A 198 18.77 -12.42 -14.27
CA ALA A 198 18.85 -13.16 -13.01
C ALA A 198 17.53 -13.87 -12.65
N LEU A 199 16.42 -13.40 -13.21
CA LEU A 199 15.08 -13.97 -13.02
C LEU A 199 14.72 -15.02 -14.08
N ASP A 200 15.64 -15.40 -14.97
CA ASP A 200 15.43 -16.47 -15.93
C ASP A 200 15.37 -17.82 -15.22
N GLY A 201 14.27 -18.56 -15.40
CA GLY A 201 14.06 -19.86 -14.76
C GLY A 201 13.63 -19.80 -13.29
N VAL A 202 13.51 -18.61 -12.70
CA VAL A 202 12.91 -18.45 -11.36
C VAL A 202 11.43 -18.85 -11.42
N SER A 203 11.00 -19.64 -10.45
CA SER A 203 9.62 -20.06 -10.26
C SER A 203 9.13 -19.57 -8.90
N VAL A 204 7.95 -18.97 -8.87
CA VAL A 204 7.28 -18.54 -7.64
C VAL A 204 6.18 -19.56 -7.33
N PRO A 205 6.10 -20.10 -6.10
CA PRO A 205 5.02 -20.99 -5.70
C PRO A 205 3.64 -20.34 -5.89
N ASP A 206 2.65 -21.14 -6.25
CA ASP A 206 1.28 -20.68 -6.51
C ASP A 206 0.26 -21.11 -5.45
N ASP A 207 0.71 -21.78 -4.38
CA ASP A 207 -0.11 -22.28 -3.29
C ASP A 207 -0.71 -21.18 -2.40
N ALA A 208 -0.01 -20.04 -2.28
CA ALA A 208 -0.48 -18.84 -1.57
C ALA A 208 -0.91 -17.71 -2.53
N LEU A 209 -1.34 -18.06 -3.75
CA LEU A 209 -1.79 -17.09 -4.75
C LEU A 209 -3.29 -17.23 -5.02
N MET A 210 -3.97 -16.09 -5.16
CA MET A 210 -5.40 -16.07 -5.41
C MET A 210 -5.77 -16.63 -6.79
N THR A 211 -6.93 -17.26 -6.89
CA THR A 211 -7.58 -17.56 -8.18
C THR A 211 -8.92 -16.86 -8.22
N ASP A 212 -9.16 -16.11 -9.29
CA ASP A 212 -10.42 -15.41 -9.51
C ASP A 212 -10.83 -15.46 -10.99
N ILE A 213 -11.88 -14.71 -11.34
CA ILE A 213 -12.38 -14.61 -12.71
C ILE A 213 -11.39 -13.94 -13.69
N HIS A 214 -10.33 -13.31 -13.19
CA HIS A 214 -9.36 -12.57 -13.99
C HIS A 214 -8.09 -13.37 -14.25
N ALA A 215 -7.66 -14.21 -13.32
CA ALA A 215 -6.44 -15.01 -13.42
C ALA A 215 -6.43 -16.20 -12.46
N SER A 216 -5.83 -17.31 -12.91
CA SER A 216 -5.45 -18.42 -12.03
C SER A 216 -4.19 -18.09 -11.22
N ALA A 217 -4.02 -18.80 -10.10
CA ALA A 217 -2.82 -18.76 -9.27
C ALA A 217 -1.54 -18.99 -10.10
N ALA A 218 -1.50 -20.05 -10.93
CA ALA A 218 -0.39 -20.35 -11.82
C ALA A 218 -0.08 -19.22 -12.84
N TYR A 219 -1.11 -18.53 -13.34
CA TYR A 219 -0.91 -17.39 -14.23
C TYR A 219 -0.32 -16.20 -13.47
N ARG A 220 -0.77 -15.95 -12.24
CA ARG A 220 -0.21 -14.91 -11.36
C ARG A 220 1.25 -15.20 -11.00
N ALA A 221 1.60 -16.44 -10.68
CA ALA A 221 3.00 -16.85 -10.47
C ALA A 221 3.89 -16.48 -11.67
N SER A 222 3.40 -16.74 -12.89
CA SER A 222 4.10 -16.36 -14.12
C SER A 222 4.20 -14.84 -14.30
N LEU A 223 3.13 -14.10 -13.97
CA LEU A 223 3.10 -12.64 -14.03
C LEU A 223 4.06 -12.01 -13.00
N ILE A 224 4.24 -12.60 -11.82
CA ILE A 224 5.17 -12.10 -10.80
C ILE A 224 6.58 -12.01 -11.39
N VAL A 225 7.07 -13.09 -11.99
CA VAL A 225 8.41 -13.11 -12.61
C VAL A 225 8.50 -12.11 -13.77
N ALA A 226 7.48 -12.04 -14.62
CA ALA A 226 7.46 -11.09 -15.73
C ALA A 226 7.46 -9.62 -15.28
N MET A 227 6.72 -9.30 -14.22
CA MET A 227 6.67 -7.94 -13.65
C MET A 227 7.93 -7.59 -12.88
N ALA A 228 8.52 -8.55 -12.16
CA ALA A 228 9.82 -8.38 -11.52
C ALA A 228 10.91 -8.01 -12.53
N LYS A 229 10.96 -8.69 -13.69
CA LYS A 229 11.89 -8.33 -14.78
C LYS A 229 11.71 -6.89 -15.25
N ARG A 230 10.47 -6.46 -15.47
CA ARG A 230 10.16 -5.06 -15.85
C ARG A 230 10.57 -4.08 -14.77
N ALA A 231 10.31 -4.42 -13.50
CA ALA A 231 10.67 -3.60 -12.35
C ALA A 231 12.19 -3.39 -12.28
N VAL A 232 12.97 -4.46 -12.46
CA VAL A 232 14.44 -4.42 -12.48
C VAL A 232 14.97 -3.63 -13.68
N THR A 233 14.37 -3.79 -14.87
CA THR A 233 14.70 -2.94 -16.03
C THR A 233 14.53 -1.46 -15.67
N MET A 234 13.37 -1.07 -15.14
CA MET A 234 13.11 0.32 -14.76
C MET A 234 14.05 0.83 -13.66
N ALA A 235 14.41 -0.03 -12.70
CA ALA A 235 15.32 0.31 -11.61
C ALA A 235 16.76 0.59 -12.10
N ASN A 236 17.15 0.00 -13.24
CA ASN A 236 18.48 0.15 -13.82
C ASN A 236 18.62 1.34 -14.78
N GLY A 237 17.52 2.01 -15.12
CA GLY A 237 17.46 3.10 -16.11
C GLY A 237 17.31 2.60 -17.54
#